data_AF-A0A0D2CVX5-F1
#
_entry.id   AF-A0A0D2CVX5-F1
#
_cell.length_a   1.000
_cell.length_b   1.000
_cell.length_c   1.000
_cell.angle_alpha   90.00
_cell.angle_beta   90.00
_cell.angle_gamma   90.00
#
_symmetry.space_group_name_H-M   'P 1'
#
loop_
_entity.id
_entity.type
_entity.pdbx_description
1 polymer ?
#
loop_
_entity_poly.entity_id
_entity_poly.type
_entity_poly.pdbx_seq_one_letter_code
_entity_poly.pdbx_strand_id
1 'polypeptide(L)'
;MFLHSLPRAARTSTSSLKTSTRMASASLRNFQSSARTMAPTFSATQQPPMTSQSQIRSAHAISNPTLAGIEKRWEAMPPQEQAELWMQLRDRMKVDWHEMTLQEKKAAWWIAFGPHGPRAETPPGEWTKVWVYTAAGVAISAVLFLIIHSFARPPPRTMTKEWQEATNEYLKSEKSNPIYGISSEGYSGKGHVQSKSAKAQGIKIEADE
;
A
#
# COMPACT_ATOMS: atom_id res chain seq x y z
N MET A 1 6.55 -6.99 -69.34
CA MET A 1 6.36 -8.41 -68.98
C MET A 1 6.81 -8.60 -67.55
N PHE A 2 5.86 -9.01 -66.70
CA PHE A 2 5.92 -9.50 -65.31
C PHE A 2 6.73 -8.76 -64.23
N LEU A 3 5.94 -7.98 -63.46
CA LEU A 3 6.13 -7.50 -62.10
C LEU A 3 6.34 -8.67 -61.11
N HIS A 4 7.14 -8.47 -60.06
CA HIS A 4 6.95 -9.13 -58.77
C HIS A 4 7.07 -8.12 -57.63
N SER A 5 5.98 -8.05 -56.86
CA SER A 5 5.66 -7.10 -55.81
C SER A 5 6.25 -7.46 -54.46
N LEU A 6 6.63 -6.42 -53.69
CA LEU A 6 6.82 -6.48 -52.24
C LEU A 6 5.48 -6.69 -51.52
N PRO A 7 5.41 -7.45 -50.42
CA PRO A 7 4.37 -7.28 -49.43
C PRO A 7 4.80 -6.40 -48.25
N ARG A 8 3.88 -5.53 -47.91
CA ARG A 8 3.80 -4.56 -46.81
C ARG A 8 2.95 -5.15 -45.68
N ALA A 9 3.14 -4.62 -44.46
CA ALA A 9 2.25 -4.70 -43.28
C ALA A 9 2.33 -6.00 -42.44
N ALA A 10 2.04 -6.05 -41.15
CA ALA A 10 1.50 -5.08 -40.19
C ALA A 10 1.91 -5.49 -38.76
N ARG A 11 2.08 -4.51 -37.87
CA ARG A 11 2.00 -4.71 -36.41
C ARG A 11 0.54 -4.98 -36.04
N THR A 12 0.28 -6.05 -35.29
CA THR A 12 -0.93 -6.18 -34.49
C THR A 12 -0.59 -6.70 -33.11
N SER A 13 -0.85 -5.84 -32.13
CA SER A 13 -0.81 -6.10 -30.69
C SER A 13 -1.87 -7.15 -30.32
N THR A 14 -1.51 -8.16 -29.55
CA THR A 14 -2.47 -9.05 -28.88
C THR A 14 -2.42 -8.80 -27.38
N SER A 15 -3.50 -8.21 -26.87
CA SER A 15 -3.76 -8.06 -25.44
C SER A 15 -4.04 -9.42 -24.79
N SER A 16 -3.38 -9.68 -23.67
CA SER A 16 -3.64 -10.87 -22.83
C SER A 16 -4.81 -10.56 -21.89
N LEU A 17 -6.02 -10.91 -22.29
CA LEU A 17 -7.20 -10.91 -21.41
C LEU A 17 -7.30 -12.27 -20.68
N LYS A 18 -7.21 -12.24 -19.35
CA LYS A 18 -7.44 -13.39 -18.48
C LYS A 18 -8.95 -13.59 -18.33
N THR A 19 -9.51 -14.58 -19.02
CA THR A 19 -10.90 -15.01 -18.86
C THR A 19 -11.04 -15.85 -17.60
N SER A 20 -11.86 -15.35 -16.67
CA SER A 20 -12.30 -16.04 -15.46
C SER A 20 -13.39 -17.05 -15.81
N THR A 21 -13.15 -18.34 -15.56
CA THR A 21 -14.17 -19.39 -15.67
C THR A 21 -14.57 -19.84 -14.27
N ARG A 22 -15.80 -19.47 -13.86
CA ARG A 22 -16.49 -20.07 -12.71
C ARG A 22 -16.92 -21.48 -13.11
N MET A 23 -16.23 -22.50 -12.60
CA MET A 23 -16.70 -23.88 -12.64
C MET A 23 -17.81 -24.06 -11.60
N ALA A 24 -19.01 -24.38 -12.06
CA ALA A 24 -20.13 -24.79 -11.22
C ALA A 24 -19.96 -26.28 -10.85
N SER A 25 -19.82 -26.59 -9.57
CA SER A 25 -19.85 -27.97 -9.06
C SER A 25 -21.28 -28.52 -9.15
N ALA A 26 -21.54 -29.35 -10.16
CA ALA A 26 -22.77 -30.14 -10.23
C ALA A 26 -22.68 -31.30 -9.22
N SER A 27 -23.53 -31.25 -8.19
CA SER A 27 -23.69 -32.30 -7.20
C SER A 27 -24.62 -33.38 -7.74
N LEU A 28 -24.06 -34.51 -8.19
CA LEU A 28 -24.82 -35.70 -8.57
C LEU A 28 -24.93 -36.63 -7.36
N ARG A 29 -26.13 -36.71 -6.79
CA ARG A 29 -26.51 -37.70 -5.76
C ARG A 29 -26.90 -39.00 -6.46
N ASN A 30 -26.07 -40.04 -6.37
CA ASN A 30 -26.45 -41.40 -6.72
C ASN A 30 -27.20 -42.04 -5.54
N PHE A 31 -28.45 -42.44 -5.77
CA PHE A 31 -29.17 -43.36 -4.89
C PHE A 31 -28.89 -44.80 -5.33
N GLN A 32 -28.08 -45.53 -4.58
CA GLN A 32 -28.05 -46.99 -4.68
C GLN A 32 -29.01 -47.57 -3.63
N SER A 33 -30.11 -48.14 -4.11
CA SER A 33 -30.99 -48.98 -3.30
C SER A 33 -30.41 -50.39 -3.28
N SER A 34 -29.94 -50.84 -2.11
CA SER A 34 -29.64 -52.25 -1.85
C SER A 34 -30.45 -52.68 -0.64
N ALA A 35 -31.56 -53.36 -0.90
CA ALA A 35 -32.30 -54.08 0.12
C ALA A 35 -31.51 -55.33 0.52
N ARG A 36 -30.92 -55.32 1.72
CA ARG A 36 -30.48 -56.54 2.42
C ARG A 36 -31.06 -56.53 3.82
N THR A 37 -32.06 -57.36 4.01
CA THR A 37 -32.69 -57.69 5.29
C THR A 37 -31.73 -58.55 6.10
N MET A 38 -31.23 -58.03 7.22
CA MET A 38 -30.56 -58.80 8.27
C MET A 38 -31.19 -58.38 9.59
N ALA A 39 -31.91 -59.30 10.23
CA ALA A 39 -32.56 -59.08 11.52
C ALA A 39 -31.49 -58.98 12.63
N PRO A 40 -31.52 -57.95 13.50
CA PRO A 40 -30.63 -57.90 14.66
C PRO A 40 -31.22 -58.74 15.80
N THR A 41 -30.55 -59.83 16.16
CA THR A 41 -30.72 -60.47 17.47
C THR A 41 -30.04 -59.61 18.53
N PHE A 42 -30.83 -58.94 19.38
CA PHE A 42 -30.33 -58.21 20.54
C PHE A 42 -30.07 -59.19 21.69
N SER A 43 -28.80 -59.43 22.03
CA SER A 43 -28.42 -59.96 23.34
C SER A 43 -28.35 -58.81 24.33
N ALA A 44 -29.32 -58.73 25.24
CA ALA A 44 -29.33 -57.77 26.34
C ALA A 44 -28.24 -58.14 27.36
N THR A 45 -27.05 -57.53 27.21
CA THR A 45 -26.04 -57.53 28.26
C THR A 45 -26.27 -56.29 29.12
N GLN A 46 -26.70 -56.46 30.37
CA GLN A 46 -26.86 -55.36 31.31
C GLN A 46 -25.48 -54.79 31.66
N GLN A 47 -25.08 -53.70 31.02
CA GLN A 47 -24.03 -52.83 31.53
C GLN A 47 -24.64 -51.88 32.56
N PRO A 48 -24.03 -51.71 33.75
CA PRO A 48 -24.48 -50.72 34.72
C PRO A 48 -24.42 -49.32 34.09
N PRO A 49 -25.32 -48.40 34.46
CA PRO A 49 -25.32 -47.05 33.92
C PRO A 49 -23.98 -46.39 34.25
N MET A 50 -23.17 -46.15 33.22
CA MET A 50 -22.02 -45.26 33.33
C MET A 50 -22.58 -43.88 33.63
N THR A 51 -22.53 -43.47 34.90
CA THR A 51 -22.74 -42.10 35.30
C THR A 51 -21.62 -41.31 34.63
N SER A 52 -21.89 -40.77 33.44
CA SER A 52 -21.08 -39.73 32.86
C SER A 52 -21.19 -38.56 33.82
N GLN A 53 -20.23 -38.46 34.74
CA GLN A 53 -20.03 -37.27 35.56
C GLN A 53 -19.72 -36.15 34.57
N SER A 54 -20.77 -35.51 34.08
CA SER A 54 -20.68 -34.17 33.52
C SER A 54 -20.12 -33.33 34.65
N GLN A 55 -18.79 -33.16 34.64
CA GLN A 55 -18.17 -32.15 35.46
C GLN A 55 -18.78 -30.84 34.98
N ILE A 56 -19.76 -30.35 35.72
CA ILE A 56 -20.16 -28.96 35.70
C ILE A 56 -18.91 -28.24 36.17
N ARG A 57 -18.01 -27.91 35.23
CA ARG A 57 -16.90 -27.01 35.52
C ARG A 57 -17.58 -25.70 35.87
N SER A 58 -17.63 -25.39 37.15
CA SER A 58 -17.89 -24.03 37.61
C SER A 58 -17.03 -23.12 36.78
N ALA A 59 -17.66 -22.15 36.11
CA ALA A 59 -17.00 -21.20 35.26
C ALA A 59 -16.18 -20.25 36.15
N HIS A 60 -15.05 -20.74 36.66
CA HIS A 60 -14.16 -20.02 37.56
C HIS A 60 -13.65 -18.78 36.84
N ALA A 61 -13.64 -17.65 37.55
CA ALA A 61 -13.06 -16.41 37.03
C ALA A 61 -11.62 -16.67 36.60
N ILE A 62 -11.26 -16.18 35.41
CA ILE A 62 -9.91 -16.32 34.88
C ILE A 62 -8.98 -15.50 35.78
N SER A 63 -7.83 -16.08 36.13
CA SER A 63 -6.93 -15.45 37.12
C SER A 63 -6.41 -14.10 36.61
N ASN A 64 -6.27 -13.13 37.53
CA ASN A 64 -5.75 -11.79 37.22
C ASN A 64 -4.39 -11.80 36.49
N PRO A 65 -3.37 -12.62 36.84
CA PRO A 65 -2.09 -12.62 36.11
C PRO A 65 -2.21 -13.06 34.64
N THR A 66 -3.16 -13.95 34.32
CA THR A 66 -3.43 -14.36 32.93
C THR A 66 -4.05 -13.24 32.10
N LEU A 67 -4.89 -12.40 32.69
CA LEU A 67 -5.62 -11.31 31.99
C LEU A 67 -4.90 -9.95 32.06
N ALA A 68 -4.03 -9.74 33.04
CA ALA A 68 -3.34 -8.48 33.24
C ALA A 68 -2.42 -8.18 32.05
N GLY A 69 -2.65 -7.00 31.44
CA GLY A 69 -1.86 -6.51 30.32
C GLY A 69 -2.01 -7.32 29.03
N ILE A 70 -3.15 -8.02 28.84
CA ILE A 70 -3.42 -8.79 27.62
C ILE A 70 -3.24 -7.93 26.36
N GLU A 71 -3.55 -6.64 26.43
CA GLU A 71 -3.44 -5.68 25.33
C GLU A 71 -2.03 -5.61 24.73
N LYS A 72 -0.99 -5.73 25.56
CA LYS A 72 0.41 -5.69 25.13
C LYS A 72 0.97 -7.07 24.80
N ARG A 73 0.47 -8.12 25.45
CA ARG A 73 1.02 -9.48 25.35
C ARG A 73 0.35 -10.34 24.29
N TRP A 74 -0.86 -9.98 23.85
CA TRP A 74 -1.68 -10.76 22.93
C TRP A 74 -0.92 -11.17 21.66
N GLU A 75 -0.28 -10.23 20.97
CA GLU A 75 0.49 -10.48 19.73
C GLU A 75 1.78 -11.29 19.96
N ALA A 76 2.33 -11.25 21.18
CA ALA A 76 3.55 -11.99 21.53
C ALA A 76 3.26 -13.41 22.08
N MET A 77 1.98 -13.73 22.31
CA MET A 77 1.55 -14.98 22.91
C MET A 77 1.51 -16.11 21.87
N PRO A 78 1.90 -17.35 22.22
CA PRO A 78 1.76 -18.50 21.35
C PRO A 78 0.29 -18.71 20.91
N PRO A 79 0.03 -19.15 19.66
CA PRO A 79 -1.32 -19.34 19.15
C PRO A 79 -2.14 -20.36 19.95
N GLN A 80 -1.46 -21.32 20.59
CA GLN A 80 -2.10 -22.29 21.49
C GLN A 80 -2.69 -21.60 22.74
N GLU A 81 -1.92 -20.71 23.38
CA GLU A 81 -2.36 -19.98 24.57
C GLU A 81 -3.45 -18.96 24.23
N GLN A 82 -3.36 -18.32 23.05
CA GLN A 82 -4.43 -17.45 22.55
C GLN A 82 -5.74 -18.23 22.39
N ALA A 83 -5.69 -19.43 21.82
CA ALA A 83 -6.87 -20.28 21.63
C ALA A 83 -7.45 -20.75 22.97
N GLU A 84 -6.60 -21.13 23.93
CA GLU A 84 -7.04 -21.54 25.27
C GLU A 84 -7.70 -20.39 26.03
N LEU A 85 -7.07 -19.21 26.08
CA LEU A 85 -7.65 -18.03 26.72
C LEU A 85 -8.95 -17.61 26.04
N TRP A 86 -9.01 -17.66 24.72
CA TRP A 86 -10.22 -17.38 23.97
C TRP A 86 -11.35 -18.35 24.33
N MET A 87 -11.07 -19.64 24.41
CA MET A 87 -12.05 -20.66 24.77
C MET A 87 -12.57 -20.44 26.21
N GLN A 88 -11.67 -20.21 27.17
CA GLN A 88 -12.04 -19.94 28.56
C GLN A 88 -12.91 -18.68 28.68
N LEU A 89 -12.54 -17.59 27.98
CA LEU A 89 -13.27 -16.34 28.02
C LEU A 89 -14.64 -16.47 27.34
N ARG A 90 -14.71 -17.22 26.23
CA ARG A 90 -15.97 -17.55 25.56
C ARG A 90 -16.91 -18.33 26.47
N ASP A 91 -16.39 -19.25 27.28
CA ASP A 91 -17.20 -20.00 28.23
C ASP A 91 -17.68 -19.12 29.41
N ARG A 92 -16.85 -18.18 29.90
CA ARG A 92 -17.27 -17.17 30.89
C ARG A 92 -18.36 -16.24 30.37
N MET A 93 -18.30 -15.84 29.10
CA MET A 93 -19.28 -14.95 28.47
C MET A 93 -20.67 -15.61 28.27
N LYS A 94 -20.80 -16.93 28.43
CA LYS A 94 -22.10 -17.64 28.40
C LYS A 94 -22.87 -17.52 29.72
N VAL A 95 -22.19 -17.18 30.81
CA VAL A 95 -22.77 -17.02 32.15
C VAL A 95 -23.26 -15.59 32.33
N ASP A 96 -23.92 -15.26 33.44
CA ASP A 96 -24.34 -13.89 33.76
C ASP A 96 -23.14 -12.92 33.75
N TRP A 97 -23.30 -11.80 33.06
CA TRP A 97 -22.26 -10.80 32.85
C TRP A 97 -22.00 -9.95 34.09
N HIS A 98 -22.89 -9.94 35.08
CA HIS A 98 -22.65 -9.24 36.35
C HIS A 98 -21.58 -9.94 37.19
N GLU A 99 -21.43 -11.26 37.02
CA GLU A 99 -20.41 -12.06 37.70
C GLU A 99 -19.03 -12.01 37.01
N MET A 100 -18.92 -11.38 35.84
CA MET A 100 -17.65 -11.19 35.15
C MET A 100 -16.89 -9.98 35.71
N THR A 101 -15.61 -10.19 36.00
CA THR A 101 -14.70 -9.14 36.46
C THR A 101 -14.50 -8.08 35.36
N LEU A 102 -14.16 -6.85 35.75
CA LEU A 102 -13.88 -5.78 34.78
C LEU A 102 -12.69 -6.12 33.87
N GLN A 103 -11.71 -6.89 34.35
CA GLN A 103 -10.57 -7.33 33.55
C GLN A 103 -10.98 -8.36 32.49
N GLU A 104 -11.84 -9.31 32.82
CA GLU A 104 -12.41 -10.26 31.85
C GLU A 104 -13.19 -9.53 30.76
N LYS A 105 -14.01 -8.54 31.14
CA LYS A 105 -14.76 -7.72 30.17
C LYS A 105 -13.83 -6.90 29.26
N LYS A 106 -12.80 -6.27 29.84
CA LYS A 106 -11.81 -5.50 29.09
C LYS A 106 -11.02 -6.39 28.13
N ALA A 107 -10.58 -7.57 28.59
CA ALA A 107 -9.89 -8.55 27.77
C ALA A 107 -10.79 -9.08 26.63
N ALA A 108 -12.06 -9.38 26.91
CA ALA A 108 -13.00 -9.86 25.90
C ALA A 108 -13.23 -8.82 24.80
N TRP A 109 -13.39 -7.56 25.20
CA TRP A 109 -13.49 -6.45 24.26
C TRP A 109 -12.22 -6.30 23.42
N TRP A 110 -11.04 -6.34 24.05
CA TRP A 110 -9.77 -6.23 23.34
C TRP A 110 -9.54 -7.39 22.36
N ILE A 111 -9.81 -8.64 22.74
CA ILE A 111 -9.62 -9.81 21.85
C ILE A 111 -10.62 -9.80 20.69
N ALA A 112 -11.82 -9.25 20.87
CA ALA A 112 -12.82 -9.17 19.82
C ALA A 112 -12.58 -8.00 18.85
N PHE A 113 -12.14 -6.84 19.37
CA PHE A 113 -12.16 -5.57 18.64
C PHE A 113 -10.84 -4.78 18.68
N GLY A 114 -9.80 -5.28 19.35
CA GLY A 114 -8.52 -4.59 19.47
C GLY A 114 -7.78 -4.47 18.13
N PRO A 115 -6.78 -3.57 18.06
CA PRO A 115 -5.92 -3.37 16.89
C PRO A 115 -4.89 -4.51 16.77
N HIS A 116 -5.38 -5.72 16.53
CA HIS A 116 -4.57 -6.93 16.40
C HIS A 116 -4.99 -7.74 15.17
N GLY A 117 -4.13 -8.66 14.72
CA GLY A 117 -4.39 -9.48 13.53
C GLY A 117 -4.76 -8.63 12.30
N PRO A 118 -5.90 -8.86 11.62
CA PRO A 118 -6.31 -8.06 10.46
C PRO A 118 -6.59 -6.58 10.75
N ARG A 119 -6.71 -6.18 12.03
CA ARG A 119 -6.94 -4.79 12.46
C ARG A 119 -5.69 -4.16 13.07
N ALA A 120 -4.53 -4.79 12.92
CA ALA A 120 -3.28 -4.24 13.40
C ALA A 120 -3.03 -2.87 12.77
N GLU A 121 -2.75 -1.87 13.61
CA GLU A 121 -2.33 -0.55 13.16
C GLU A 121 -0.90 -0.60 12.61
N THR A 122 -0.53 0.41 11.83
CA THR A 122 0.83 0.53 11.33
C THR A 122 1.81 0.65 12.50
N PRO A 123 2.93 -0.11 12.51
CA PRO A 123 3.88 -0.06 13.60
C PRO A 123 4.40 1.37 13.84
N PRO A 124 4.65 1.73 15.11
CA PRO A 124 5.13 3.06 15.44
C PRO A 124 6.45 3.36 14.72
N GLY A 125 6.51 4.50 14.04
CA GLY A 125 7.70 4.95 13.29
C GLY A 125 7.74 4.57 11.80
N GLU A 126 6.71 3.92 11.25
CA GLU A 126 6.63 3.63 9.81
C GLU A 126 6.64 4.91 8.96
N TRP A 127 5.90 5.94 9.35
CA TRP A 127 5.85 7.23 8.64
C TRP A 127 7.22 7.89 8.49
N THR A 128 8.06 7.82 9.53
CA THR A 128 9.43 8.35 9.47
C THR A 128 10.27 7.58 8.46
N LYS A 129 10.14 6.24 8.41
CA LYS A 129 10.83 5.41 7.41
C LYS A 129 10.39 5.78 6.00
N VAL A 130 9.08 5.91 5.76
CA VAL A 130 8.53 6.31 4.45
C VAL A 130 9.09 7.66 4.01
N TRP A 131 9.11 8.64 4.91
CA TRP A 131 9.68 9.97 4.63
C TRP A 131 11.16 9.91 4.30
N VAL A 132 11.97 9.21 5.10
CA VAL A 132 13.41 9.09 4.90
C VAL A 132 13.72 8.39 3.58
N TYR A 133 13.05 7.28 3.27
CA TYR A 133 13.27 6.57 2.01
C TYR A 133 12.83 7.37 0.79
N THR A 134 11.72 8.09 0.89
CA THR A 134 11.25 8.95 -0.20
C THR A 134 12.24 10.09 -0.44
N ALA A 135 12.68 10.77 0.63
CA ALA A 135 13.67 11.84 0.54
C ALA A 135 15.00 11.33 -0.02
N ALA A 136 15.46 10.14 0.40
CA ALA A 136 16.65 9.50 -0.15
C ALA A 136 16.50 9.20 -1.65
N GLY A 137 15.35 8.69 -2.07
CA GLY A 137 15.06 8.43 -3.49
C GLY A 137 15.12 9.70 -4.35
N VAL A 138 14.55 10.81 -3.86
CA VAL A 138 14.61 12.13 -4.53
C VAL A 138 16.05 12.67 -4.55
N ALA A 139 16.80 12.51 -3.47
CA ALA A 139 18.19 12.95 -3.42
C ALA A 139 19.06 12.16 -4.41
N ILE A 140 18.90 10.83 -4.47
CA ILE A 140 19.62 9.96 -5.40
C ILE A 140 19.29 10.33 -6.86
N SER A 141 18.01 10.58 -7.17
CA SER A 141 17.62 10.97 -8.54
C SER A 141 18.20 12.32 -8.94
N ALA A 142 18.21 13.30 -8.02
CA ALA A 142 18.83 14.61 -8.26
C ALA A 142 20.35 14.49 -8.47
N VAL A 143 21.05 13.69 -7.67
CA VAL A 143 22.49 13.44 -7.83
C VAL A 143 22.77 12.79 -9.18
N LEU A 144 22.02 11.75 -9.54
CA LEU A 144 22.17 11.07 -10.83
C LEU A 144 21.93 12.03 -11.99
N PHE A 145 20.89 12.86 -11.91
CA PHE A 145 20.59 13.88 -12.91
C PHE A 145 21.76 14.87 -13.06
N LEU A 146 22.30 15.40 -11.96
CA LEU A 146 23.40 16.37 -12.00
C LEU A 146 24.69 15.77 -12.57
N ILE A 147 24.98 14.51 -12.26
CA ILE A 147 26.12 13.79 -12.85
C ILE A 147 25.95 13.71 -14.37
N ILE A 148 24.83 13.20 -14.87
CA ILE A 148 24.59 13.09 -16.32
C ILE A 148 24.60 14.48 -16.97
N HIS A 149 23.96 15.46 -16.35
CA HIS A 149 23.85 16.83 -16.86
C HIS A 149 25.22 17.54 -16.91
N SER A 150 26.16 17.21 -16.02
CA SER A 150 27.51 17.79 -16.03
C SER A 150 28.31 17.46 -17.30
N PHE A 151 27.97 16.38 -18.00
CA PHE A 151 28.59 15.99 -19.27
C PHE A 151 27.84 16.54 -20.49
N ALA A 152 26.82 17.39 -20.29
CA ALA A 152 26.05 17.98 -21.38
C ALA A 152 26.85 19.04 -22.16
N ARG A 153 26.38 19.35 -23.37
CA ARG A 153 26.96 20.38 -24.24
C ARG A 153 26.84 21.76 -23.58
N PRO A 154 27.76 22.70 -23.88
CA PRO A 154 27.68 24.07 -23.36
C PRO A 154 26.37 24.75 -23.79
N PRO A 155 25.86 25.72 -23.00
CA PRO A 155 24.66 26.47 -23.33
C PRO A 155 24.82 27.26 -24.65
N PRO A 156 23.72 27.52 -25.38
CA PRO A 156 23.77 28.27 -26.63
C PRO A 156 24.17 29.74 -26.38
N ARG A 157 24.77 30.41 -27.39
CA ARG A 157 25.24 31.80 -27.28
C ARG A 157 24.15 32.81 -26.88
N THR A 158 22.90 32.52 -27.22
CA THR A 158 21.72 33.35 -26.91
C THR A 158 21.25 33.25 -25.45
N MET A 159 21.73 32.25 -24.70
CA MET A 159 21.45 32.07 -23.27
C MET A 159 22.55 32.71 -22.42
N THR A 160 22.87 33.96 -22.75
CA THR A 160 23.77 34.84 -22.00
C THR A 160 23.04 36.11 -21.58
N LYS A 161 23.43 36.68 -20.43
CA LYS A 161 22.80 37.89 -19.89
C LYS A 161 22.77 39.04 -20.92
N GLU A 162 23.90 39.31 -21.57
CA GLU A 162 24.04 40.43 -22.52
C GLU A 162 23.10 40.27 -23.72
N TRP A 163 23.00 39.05 -24.28
CA TRP A 163 22.07 38.77 -25.38
C TRP A 163 20.61 38.95 -24.96
N GLN A 164 20.27 38.53 -23.74
CA GLN A 164 18.92 38.65 -23.20
C GLN A 164 18.57 40.11 -22.87
N GLU A 165 19.53 40.92 -22.46
CA GLU A 165 19.37 42.36 -22.27
C GLU A 165 19.20 43.09 -23.61
N ALA A 166 20.00 42.77 -24.62
CA ALA A 166 19.80 43.28 -25.98
C ALA A 166 18.42 42.88 -26.56
N THR A 167 17.98 41.66 -26.30
CA THR A 167 16.63 41.20 -26.67
C THR A 167 15.54 42.02 -25.96
N ASN A 168 15.75 42.34 -24.68
CA ASN A 168 14.83 43.19 -23.93
C ASN A 168 14.75 44.62 -24.50
N GLU A 169 15.87 45.21 -24.88
CA GLU A 169 15.92 46.54 -25.51
C GLU A 169 15.22 46.55 -26.86
N TYR A 170 15.47 45.53 -27.69
CA TYR A 170 14.78 45.35 -28.95
C TYR A 170 13.26 45.25 -28.75
N LEU A 171 12.79 44.41 -27.83
CA LEU A 171 11.37 44.24 -27.54
C LEU A 171 10.71 45.51 -27.02
N LYS A 172 11.43 46.32 -26.22
CA LYS A 172 10.97 47.64 -25.78
C LYS A 172 10.87 48.61 -26.96
N SER A 173 11.84 48.59 -27.88
CA SER A 173 11.82 49.44 -29.07
C SER A 173 10.62 49.13 -29.98
N GLU A 174 10.28 47.85 -30.13
CA GLU A 174 9.12 47.37 -30.88
C GLU A 174 7.79 47.47 -30.12
N LYS A 175 7.80 47.96 -28.87
CA LYS A 175 6.63 48.02 -27.97
C LYS A 175 5.94 46.66 -27.81
N SER A 176 6.72 45.59 -27.77
CA SER A 176 6.18 44.24 -27.61
C SER A 176 5.56 44.07 -26.23
N ASN A 177 4.32 43.60 -26.21
CA ASN A 177 3.49 43.39 -25.02
C ASN A 177 3.40 44.63 -24.09
N PRO A 178 2.74 45.72 -24.54
CA PRO A 178 2.73 47.00 -23.84
C PRO A 178 1.78 47.06 -22.62
N ILE A 179 0.89 46.07 -22.44
CA ILE A 179 -0.09 46.07 -21.34
C ILE A 179 0.46 45.40 -20.08
N TYR A 180 1.11 44.22 -20.23
CA TYR A 180 1.59 43.41 -19.10
C TYR A 180 3.08 43.06 -19.18
N GLY A 181 3.69 43.30 -20.34
CA GLY A 181 5.06 42.89 -20.63
C GLY A 181 6.10 43.96 -20.35
N ILE A 182 7.29 43.70 -20.89
CA ILE A 182 8.49 44.50 -20.67
C ILE A 182 8.41 45.94 -21.17
N SER A 183 7.46 46.21 -22.08
CA SER A 183 7.22 47.53 -22.66
C SER A 183 6.12 48.31 -21.94
N SER A 184 5.54 47.78 -20.86
CA SER A 184 4.51 48.49 -20.08
C SER A 184 5.12 49.58 -19.20
N GLU A 185 4.38 50.68 -19.03
CA GLU A 185 4.84 51.89 -18.31
C GLU A 185 5.21 51.62 -16.83
N GLY A 186 4.67 50.54 -16.24
CA GLY A 186 4.91 50.13 -14.86
C GLY A 186 5.83 48.92 -14.69
N TYR A 187 6.51 48.45 -15.74
CA TYR A 187 7.29 47.21 -15.67
C TYR A 187 8.56 47.36 -14.82
N SER A 188 8.61 46.71 -13.66
CA SER A 188 9.77 46.66 -12.75
C SER A 188 10.25 45.21 -12.58
N GLY A 189 10.84 44.65 -13.63
CA GLY A 189 11.34 43.28 -13.65
C GLY A 189 12.58 43.09 -14.53
N LYS A 190 13.23 41.92 -14.42
CA LYS A 190 14.44 41.57 -15.19
C LYS A 190 14.16 41.22 -16.67
N GLY A 191 12.91 41.23 -17.11
CA GLY A 191 12.53 40.86 -18.47
C GLY A 191 12.85 39.39 -18.77
N HIS A 192 13.42 39.13 -19.94
CA HIS A 192 13.81 37.81 -20.41
C HIS A 192 15.19 37.35 -19.88
N VAL A 193 15.79 38.08 -18.93
CA VAL A 193 17.08 37.71 -18.36
C VAL A 193 16.92 36.56 -17.38
N GLN A 194 17.41 35.39 -17.78
CA GLN A 194 17.37 34.14 -17.02
C GLN A 194 18.76 33.54 -16.80
N SER A 195 19.72 33.92 -17.64
CA SER A 195 21.04 33.31 -17.69
C SER A 195 22.11 34.14 -16.96
N LYS A 196 23.27 33.50 -16.70
CA LYS A 196 24.46 34.16 -16.15
C LYS A 196 25.14 35.01 -17.25
N SER A 197 26.05 35.90 -16.87
CA SER A 197 26.82 36.67 -17.86
C SER A 197 27.68 35.75 -18.73
N ALA A 198 27.95 36.16 -19.98
CA ALA A 198 28.74 35.36 -20.91
C ALA A 198 30.15 35.05 -20.37
N LYS A 199 30.76 36.02 -19.68
CA LYS A 199 32.04 35.85 -18.98
C LYS A 199 31.98 34.74 -17.92
N ALA A 200 30.88 34.65 -17.17
CA ALA A 200 30.70 33.61 -16.16
C ALA A 200 30.41 32.22 -16.76
N GLN A 201 29.97 32.16 -18.02
CA GLN A 201 29.76 30.92 -18.76
C GLN A 201 30.96 30.52 -19.62
N GLY A 202 32.05 31.29 -19.61
CA GLY A 202 33.23 31.03 -20.44
C GLY A 202 32.99 31.24 -21.94
N ILE A 203 31.91 31.92 -22.32
CA ILE A 203 31.57 32.21 -23.71
C ILE A 203 32.25 33.53 -24.09
N LYS A 204 33.15 33.49 -25.06
CA LYS A 204 33.72 34.71 -25.66
C LYS A 204 32.63 35.37 -26.51
N ILE A 205 32.21 36.56 -26.12
CA ILE A 205 31.45 37.45 -27.00
C ILE A 205 32.51 38.11 -27.88
N GLU A 206 32.86 37.46 -28.99
CA GLU A 206 33.57 38.16 -30.06
C GLU A 206 32.61 39.23 -30.59
N ALA A 207 33.06 40.49 -30.53
CA ALA A 207 32.41 41.58 -31.21
C ALA A 207 32.70 41.37 -32.70
N ASP A 208 31.80 40.70 -33.40
CA ASP A 208 31.83 40.66 -34.85
C ASP A 208 31.58 42.10 -35.35
N GLU A 209 32.60 42.68 -35.99
CA GLU A 209 32.54 43.91 -36.80
C GLU A 209 31.58 43.78 -37.99
#